data_AF-A0A161VI16-F1
#
_entry.id   AF-A0A161VI16-F1
#
_cell.length_a   1.000
_cell.length_b   1.000
_cell.length_c   1.000
_cell.angle_alpha   90.00
_cell.angle_beta   90.00
_cell.angle_gamma   90.00
#
_symmetry.space_group_name_H-M   'P 1'
#
loop_
_entity.id
_entity.type
_entity.pdbx_description
1 polymer ?
#
loop_
_entity_poly.entity_id
_entity_poly.type
_entity_poly.pdbx_seq_one_letter_code
_entity_poly.pdbx_strand_id
1 'polypeptide(L)'
;MASKLKRMLSFKERRVDRRLSSSGTFPNLSSPGSPKLLPTPGFDSKHGLARRTMSQPLVVQANLTGLAKLEAVKNLMDKLGEDLKKPNLLPHQRDAALEELKIYGRDPTNADPIFTPEGIKILTKHAFNSPSNSTARAALRVLANSMLLNPVARQTFVDLGYEDQACKKLRNDSFDDEFLVSRVLFLTTYGTKINLLALIQKHRLAETIVDNLSKHAKLLTNRQPKSPIDPMEDMALNETLKLLFNVSHYCPSEVDAFTGCIPHIIALLWKHDVPPSKPLDPPFNALVNALLDLKLEDKDIQAFVYPKAEPNMLAERLIEILDPALNAYPDNELEQLVTPLVSVLRRVHDGAPEEVKKYVRDTLLPTEQDRKEVLGRGTSLTSRLLRNSTNPLTPHLREAISRLLFDMSDQDASKFVENVGYGFASGFLFQNNIPIPASASEAFSTGEAQKPVNPITGQFVESEKHVDVPEMTEDEKLREAERLFVLFERLRKTGVVDVQNPVEMAARSGQLHDFGDKRVEEVDE
;
A
#
# COMPACT_ATOMS: atom_id res chain seq x y z
N MET A 1 2.08 -1.83 4.83
CA MET A 1 2.78 -0.72 5.53
C MET A 1 3.72 -1.13 6.68
N ALA A 2 3.47 -2.20 7.45
CA ALA A 2 4.36 -2.67 8.53
C ALA A 2 5.81 -3.00 8.07
N SER A 3 5.97 -3.48 6.84
CA SER A 3 7.27 -3.77 6.21
C SER A 3 8.13 -2.52 5.93
N LYS A 4 7.50 -1.36 5.66
CA LYS A 4 8.21 -0.09 5.38
C LYS A 4 8.81 0.52 6.64
N LEU A 5 8.11 0.44 7.78
CA LEU A 5 8.68 0.80 9.09
C LEU A 5 9.79 -0.18 9.51
N LYS A 6 9.60 -1.48 9.31
CA LYS A 6 10.62 -2.50 9.64
C LYS A 6 11.90 -2.34 8.79
N ARG A 7 11.77 -2.00 7.50
CA ARG A 7 12.91 -1.67 6.62
C ARG A 7 13.57 -0.33 6.96
N MET A 8 12.81 0.72 7.30
CA MET A 8 13.39 2.00 7.70
C MET A 8 14.17 1.90 9.03
N LEU A 9 13.74 1.03 9.94
CA LEU A 9 14.45 0.73 11.19
C LEU A 9 15.74 -0.08 10.91
N SER A 10 15.69 -1.12 10.06
CA SER A 10 16.86 -1.92 9.69
C SER A 10 17.91 -1.16 8.86
N PHE A 11 17.50 -0.19 8.04
CA PHE A 11 18.43 0.64 7.25
C PHE A 11 19.20 1.64 8.13
N LYS A 12 18.63 2.03 9.28
CA LYS A 12 19.26 2.96 10.23
C LYS A 12 20.33 2.25 11.05
N GLU A 13 20.11 0.99 11.44
CA GLU A 13 21.10 0.15 12.15
C GLU A 13 22.36 -0.10 11.29
N ARG A 14 22.22 -0.43 9.99
CA ARG A 14 23.37 -0.66 9.10
C ARG A 14 24.22 0.59 8.82
N ARG A 15 23.66 1.80 9.01
CA ARG A 15 24.41 3.06 8.84
C ARG A 15 25.25 3.42 10.06
N VAL A 16 24.90 2.90 11.24
CA VAL A 16 25.69 3.09 12.47
C VAL A 16 26.96 2.22 12.41
N ASP A 17 26.86 0.98 11.93
CA ASP A 17 28.01 0.07 11.83
C ASP A 17 29.04 0.49 10.77
N ARG A 18 28.61 1.11 9.65
CA ARG A 18 29.55 1.57 8.60
C ARG A 18 30.34 2.84 8.95
N ARG A 19 29.92 3.62 9.94
CA ARG A 19 30.64 4.85 10.34
C ARG A 19 31.75 4.60 11.37
N LEU A 20 31.86 3.39 11.92
CA LEU A 20 32.94 2.99 12.82
C LEU A 20 34.18 2.44 12.09
N SER A 21 34.17 2.38 10.75
CA SER A 21 35.27 1.81 9.97
C SER A 21 35.58 2.61 8.69
N SER A 22 36.11 3.82 8.81
CA SER A 22 36.96 4.42 7.76
C SER A 22 37.64 5.70 8.23
N SER A 23 38.84 5.56 8.79
CA SER A 23 39.87 6.60 8.79
C SER A 23 40.63 6.51 7.46
N GLY A 24 40.58 7.55 6.63
CA GLY A 24 41.28 7.58 5.34
C GLY A 24 41.36 8.99 4.76
N THR A 25 42.54 9.59 4.94
CA THR A 25 43.05 10.86 4.41
C THR A 25 43.11 10.89 2.88
N PHE A 26 42.76 12.01 2.23
CA PHE A 26 43.29 12.46 0.91
C PHE A 26 42.99 13.98 0.70
N PRO A 27 43.71 14.70 -0.20
CA PRO A 27 44.16 16.07 0.02
C PRO A 27 43.53 17.13 -0.92
N ASN A 28 43.86 18.39 -0.61
CA ASN A 28 43.57 19.66 -1.29
C ASN A 28 43.68 19.65 -2.83
N LEU A 29 42.76 20.35 -3.48
CA LEU A 29 42.99 21.05 -4.76
C LEU A 29 42.19 22.36 -4.79
N SER A 30 42.87 23.36 -5.35
CA SER A 30 42.71 24.81 -5.29
C SER A 30 41.60 25.40 -6.17
N SER A 31 41.02 26.53 -5.71
CA SER A 31 40.21 27.52 -6.44
C SER A 31 41.01 28.22 -7.56
N PRO A 32 40.41 29.00 -8.50
CA PRO A 32 39.85 30.34 -8.18
C PRO A 32 38.68 30.84 -9.07
N GLY A 33 38.00 31.92 -8.64
CA GLY A 33 37.31 32.82 -9.57
C GLY A 33 36.05 33.53 -9.05
N SER A 34 36.22 34.64 -8.33
CA SER A 34 35.17 35.63 -8.06
C SER A 34 35.36 36.88 -8.95
N PRO A 35 34.28 37.60 -9.28
CA PRO A 35 34.33 39.07 -9.30
C PRO A 35 33.12 39.68 -8.55
N LYS A 36 33.34 40.43 -7.47
CA LYS A 36 33.48 41.91 -7.38
C LYS A 36 32.16 42.70 -7.47
N LEU A 37 31.82 43.28 -6.31
CA LEU A 37 30.86 44.36 -6.07
C LEU A 37 31.43 45.73 -6.53
N LEU A 38 30.55 46.67 -6.89
CA LEU A 38 30.75 48.11 -6.73
C LEU A 38 29.42 48.84 -6.38
N PRO A 39 29.46 50.01 -5.70
CA PRO A 39 28.38 50.52 -4.84
C PRO A 39 27.82 51.91 -5.22
N THR A 40 26.94 52.43 -4.34
CA THR A 40 26.56 53.85 -4.02
C THR A 40 25.14 54.29 -4.40
N PRO A 41 24.56 55.37 -3.81
CA PRO A 41 24.83 56.06 -2.53
C PRO A 41 23.58 56.17 -1.62
N GLY A 42 23.79 56.62 -0.37
CA GLY A 42 22.77 56.68 0.68
C GLY A 42 21.97 57.97 0.77
N PHE A 43 21.04 57.97 1.73
CA PHE A 43 20.42 59.15 2.31
C PHE A 43 20.25 58.94 3.83
N ASP A 44 20.85 59.83 4.59
CA ASP A 44 20.69 60.01 6.03
C ASP A 44 19.30 60.60 6.35
N SER A 45 18.66 60.14 7.43
CA SER A 45 18.18 61.06 8.47
C SER A 45 17.95 60.34 9.80
N LYS A 46 18.48 60.95 10.87
CA LYS A 46 18.34 60.60 12.27
C LYS A 46 17.03 61.16 12.82
N HIS A 47 16.31 60.41 13.66
CA HIS A 47 16.01 60.73 15.08
C HIS A 47 14.86 59.85 15.63
N GLY A 48 15.05 59.30 16.84
CA GLY A 48 13.95 58.79 17.66
C GLY A 48 14.26 57.53 18.46
N LEU A 49 15.09 57.63 19.50
CA LEU A 49 15.20 56.59 20.53
C LEU A 49 13.92 56.54 21.38
N ALA A 50 13.22 55.40 21.37
CA ALA A 50 12.42 54.93 22.51
C ALA A 50 12.43 53.40 22.53
N ARG A 51 13.05 52.85 23.58
CA ARG A 51 13.21 51.43 23.95
C ARG A 51 12.04 50.55 23.51
N ARG A 52 12.27 49.67 22.53
CA ARG A 52 11.50 48.43 22.33
C ARG A 52 12.25 47.28 22.99
N THR A 53 11.62 46.64 23.97
CA THR A 53 11.99 45.33 24.47
C THR A 53 12.14 44.36 23.29
N MET A 54 13.35 43.84 23.09
CA MET A 54 13.64 42.87 22.03
C MET A 54 12.89 41.57 22.32
N SER A 55 11.79 41.34 21.59
CA SER A 55 11.37 40.00 21.23
C SER A 55 12.42 39.42 20.28
N GLN A 56 13.26 38.51 20.78
CA GLN A 56 14.17 37.75 19.94
C GLN A 56 13.37 36.95 18.90
N PRO A 57 13.78 36.93 17.62
CA PRO A 57 13.06 36.17 16.60
C PRO A 57 13.35 34.66 16.76
N LEU A 58 12.27 33.87 16.86
CA LEU A 58 12.22 32.40 16.96
C LEU A 58 13.09 31.62 15.95
N VAL A 59 13.60 32.27 14.90
CA VAL A 59 14.33 31.65 13.79
C VAL A 59 15.79 31.29 14.15
N VAL A 60 16.39 31.92 15.17
CA VAL A 60 17.83 31.76 15.46
C VAL A 60 18.13 30.50 16.30
N GLN A 61 17.16 29.95 17.04
CA GLN A 61 17.38 28.80 17.94
C GLN A 61 17.29 27.41 17.28
N ALA A 62 16.76 27.31 16.06
CA ALA A 62 16.49 26.03 15.38
C ALA A 62 17.74 25.22 14.94
N ASN A 63 18.96 25.75 15.11
CA ASN A 63 20.21 25.17 14.60
C ASN A 63 21.19 24.70 15.68
N LEU A 64 20.77 24.63 16.95
CA LEU A 64 21.65 24.10 18.00
C LEU A 64 21.94 22.62 17.77
N THR A 65 23.21 22.23 17.96
CA THR A 65 23.68 20.84 17.85
C THR A 65 24.58 20.48 19.03
N GLY A 66 24.79 19.18 19.26
CA GLY A 66 25.64 18.69 20.35
C GLY A 66 25.13 19.06 21.74
N LEU A 67 26.06 19.40 22.64
CA LEU A 67 25.77 19.73 24.03
C LEU A 67 24.85 20.95 24.19
N ALA A 68 24.99 21.97 23.34
CA ALA A 68 24.13 23.15 23.39
C ALA A 68 22.65 22.81 23.13
N LYS A 69 22.38 21.87 22.22
CA LYS A 69 21.02 21.36 21.98
C LYS A 69 20.51 20.61 23.20
N LEU A 70 21.34 19.74 23.79
CA LEU A 70 20.97 18.95 24.96
C LEU A 70 20.60 19.85 26.15
N GLU A 71 21.42 20.88 26.42
CA GLU A 71 21.16 21.86 27.47
C GLU A 71 19.89 22.67 27.21
N ALA A 72 19.67 23.13 25.98
CA ALA A 72 18.45 23.85 25.60
C ALA A 72 17.19 22.99 25.80
N VAL A 73 17.21 21.74 25.31
CA VAL A 73 16.11 20.79 25.48
C VAL A 73 15.86 20.49 26.96
N LYS A 74 16.91 20.27 27.75
CA LYS A 74 16.79 20.05 29.19
C LYS A 74 16.14 21.24 29.89
N ASN A 75 16.61 22.45 29.63
CA ASN A 75 16.06 23.67 30.21
C ASN A 75 14.58 23.88 29.85
N LEU A 76 14.19 23.60 28.60
CA LEU A 76 12.80 23.68 28.16
C LEU A 76 11.91 22.64 28.85
N MET A 77 12.38 21.41 28.98
CA MET A 77 11.64 20.34 29.68
C MET A 77 11.51 20.64 31.17
N ASP A 78 12.57 21.10 31.82
CA ASP A 78 12.54 21.51 33.24
C ASP A 78 11.56 22.67 33.45
N LYS A 79 11.60 23.68 32.57
CA LYS A 79 10.67 24.82 32.60
C LYS A 79 9.20 24.39 32.45
N LEU A 80 8.90 23.50 31.50
CA LEU A 80 7.55 22.96 31.32
C LEU A 80 7.12 22.04 32.48
N GLY A 81 8.07 21.32 33.08
CA GLY A 81 7.82 20.47 34.25
C GLY A 81 7.51 21.28 35.51
N GLU A 82 8.22 22.38 35.75
CA GLU A 82 7.95 23.30 36.85
C GLU A 82 6.60 24.00 36.70
N ASP A 83 6.22 24.39 35.48
CA ASP A 83 4.90 25.00 35.21
C ASP A 83 3.73 24.06 35.57
N LEU A 84 3.90 22.74 35.43
CA LEU A 84 2.90 21.76 35.86
C LEU A 84 2.77 21.65 37.37
N LYS A 85 3.83 21.94 38.13
CA LYS A 85 3.80 21.93 39.60
C LYS A 85 3.21 23.22 40.14
N LYS A 86 3.64 24.34 39.57
CA LYS A 86 3.20 25.68 39.93
C LYS A 86 3.03 26.50 38.65
N PRO A 87 1.81 26.88 38.27
CA PRO A 87 1.55 27.66 37.06
C PRO A 87 2.40 28.93 37.07
N ASN A 88 3.38 29.00 36.19
CA ASN A 88 4.36 30.09 36.12
C ASN A 88 4.56 30.61 34.68
N LEU A 89 3.98 29.93 33.69
CA LEU A 89 3.98 30.36 32.29
C LEU A 89 2.59 30.84 31.84
N LEU A 90 2.60 31.87 31.01
CA LEU A 90 1.43 32.27 30.24
C LEU A 90 1.23 31.31 29.05
N PRO A 91 0.01 31.15 28.51
CA PRO A 91 -0.28 30.23 27.40
C PRO A 91 0.67 30.38 26.20
N HIS A 92 0.91 31.62 25.74
CA HIS A 92 1.82 31.88 24.62
C HIS A 92 3.29 31.48 24.92
N GLN A 93 3.72 31.51 26.19
CA GLN A 93 5.06 31.08 26.58
C GLN A 93 5.19 29.56 26.59
N ARG A 94 4.11 28.85 26.96
CA ARG A 94 4.03 27.39 26.84
C ARG A 94 4.09 26.97 25.37
N ASP A 95 3.30 27.63 24.54
CA ASP A 95 3.22 27.36 23.10
C ASP A 95 4.58 27.55 22.42
N ALA A 96 5.27 28.67 22.71
CA ALA A 96 6.61 28.93 22.19
C ALA A 96 7.63 27.85 22.62
N ALA A 97 7.62 27.45 23.89
CA ALA A 97 8.51 26.40 24.40
C ALA A 97 8.25 25.03 23.75
N LEU A 98 6.98 24.66 23.57
CA LEU A 98 6.58 23.41 22.92
C LEU A 98 6.90 23.40 21.42
N GLU A 99 6.77 24.53 20.74
CA GLU A 99 7.16 24.68 19.34
C GLU A 99 8.69 24.55 19.16
N GLU A 100 9.47 25.12 20.07
CA GLU A 100 10.93 24.95 20.09
C GLU A 100 11.32 23.48 20.35
N LEU A 101 10.68 22.82 21.32
CA LEU A 101 10.87 21.39 21.58
C LEU A 101 10.47 20.52 20.38
N LYS A 102 9.41 20.87 19.65
CA LYS A 102 9.00 20.15 18.43
C LYS A 102 10.11 20.17 17.38
N ILE A 103 10.81 21.30 17.25
CA ILE A 103 11.93 21.44 16.30
C ILE A 103 13.10 20.58 16.76
N TYR A 104 13.53 20.69 18.02
CA TYR A 104 14.65 19.90 18.53
C TYR A 104 14.38 18.39 18.54
N GLY A 105 13.13 17.98 18.80
CA GLY A 105 12.70 16.59 18.84
C GLY A 105 12.59 15.89 17.48
N ARG A 106 12.74 16.61 16.35
CA ARG A 106 12.77 16.00 15.01
C ARG A 106 13.91 15.01 14.83
N ASP A 107 15.04 15.30 15.47
CA ASP A 107 16.20 14.43 15.54
C ASP A 107 16.44 14.03 17.01
N PRO A 108 16.34 12.73 17.36
CA PRO A 108 16.60 12.25 18.71
C PRO A 108 17.99 12.58 19.24
N THR A 109 18.97 12.78 18.35
CA THR A 109 20.36 13.03 18.74
C THR A 109 20.47 14.29 19.62
N ASN A 110 21.00 14.14 20.84
CA ASN A 110 21.08 15.19 21.87
C ASN A 110 19.71 15.81 22.25
N ALA A 111 18.61 15.07 22.11
CA ALA A 111 17.27 15.47 22.52
C ALA A 111 16.67 14.50 23.55
N ASP A 112 17.53 13.70 24.20
CA ASP A 112 17.16 12.62 25.12
C ASP A 112 16.12 13.00 26.19
N PRO A 113 16.15 14.21 26.81
CA PRO A 113 15.17 14.57 27.85
C PRO A 113 13.71 14.45 27.40
N ILE A 114 13.41 14.70 26.12
CA ILE A 114 12.06 14.55 25.53
C ILE A 114 11.57 13.10 25.60
N PHE A 115 12.49 12.14 25.44
CA PHE A 115 12.20 10.72 25.27
C PHE A 115 12.26 9.93 26.58
N THR A 116 12.60 10.59 27.68
CA THR A 116 12.58 9.96 29.02
C THR A 116 11.15 9.73 29.50
N PRO A 117 10.91 8.77 30.44
CA PRO A 117 9.57 8.55 30.98
C PRO A 117 8.95 9.80 31.61
N GLU A 118 9.74 10.60 32.33
CA GLU A 118 9.28 11.87 32.90
C GLU A 118 9.01 12.91 31.81
N GLY A 119 9.83 12.96 30.75
CA GLY A 119 9.59 13.84 29.62
C GLY A 119 8.27 13.55 28.90
N ILE A 120 7.99 12.28 28.63
CA ILE A 120 6.70 11.85 28.04
C ILE A 120 5.54 12.18 28.96
N LYS A 121 5.68 12.01 30.27
CA LYS A 121 4.67 12.38 31.27
C LYS A 121 4.41 13.89 31.31
N ILE A 122 5.43 14.73 31.24
CA ILE A 122 5.28 16.20 31.14
C ILE A 122 4.50 16.56 29.88
N LEU A 123 4.90 16.02 28.73
CA LEU A 123 4.22 16.28 27.45
C LEU A 123 2.77 15.80 27.46
N THR A 124 2.51 14.62 28.01
CA THR A 124 1.16 14.04 28.12
C THR A 124 0.26 14.92 29.00
N LYS A 125 0.76 15.42 30.13
CA LYS A 125 0.00 16.33 30.98
C LYS A 125 -0.34 17.64 30.27
N HIS A 126 0.61 18.25 29.55
CA HIS A 126 0.32 19.45 28.75
C HIS A 126 -0.65 19.16 27.59
N ALA A 127 -0.59 17.97 26.99
CA ALA A 127 -1.43 17.55 25.87
C ALA A 127 -2.91 17.34 26.25
N PHE A 128 -3.20 16.83 27.44
CA PHE A 128 -4.57 16.43 27.82
C PHE A 128 -5.15 17.22 29.01
N ASN A 129 -4.31 17.80 29.88
CA ASN A 129 -4.78 18.53 31.07
C ASN A 129 -4.68 20.06 30.92
N SER A 130 -4.08 20.57 29.84
CA SER A 130 -3.94 22.02 29.65
C SER A 130 -5.31 22.67 29.37
N PRO A 131 -5.63 23.81 30.00
CA PRO A 131 -6.85 24.55 29.70
C PRO A 131 -6.82 25.24 28.32
N SER A 132 -5.63 25.38 27.72
CA SER A 132 -5.48 25.99 26.40
C SER A 132 -5.39 24.93 25.31
N ASN A 133 -6.31 24.99 24.33
CA ASN A 133 -6.28 24.11 23.16
C ASN A 133 -5.00 24.30 22.31
N SER A 134 -4.47 25.52 22.24
CA SER A 134 -3.22 25.77 21.50
C SER A 134 -2.04 25.02 22.12
N THR A 135 -1.92 25.09 23.44
CA THR A 135 -0.88 24.40 24.22
C THR A 135 -1.05 22.89 24.14
N ALA A 136 -2.29 22.40 24.29
CA ALA A 136 -2.60 20.98 24.16
C ALA A 136 -2.16 20.43 22.80
N ARG A 137 -2.48 21.13 21.70
CA ARG A 137 -2.10 20.73 20.34
C ARG A 137 -0.60 20.83 20.10
N ALA A 138 0.06 21.87 20.61
CA ALA A 138 1.52 21.99 20.55
C ALA A 138 2.21 20.81 21.26
N ALA A 139 1.73 20.44 22.45
CA ALA A 139 2.23 19.28 23.19
C ALA A 139 1.95 17.95 22.49
N LEU A 140 0.75 17.76 21.92
CA LEU A 140 0.40 16.58 21.13
C LEU A 140 1.34 16.40 19.92
N ARG A 141 1.73 17.49 19.25
CA ARG A 141 2.70 17.42 18.13
C ARG A 141 4.07 16.91 18.58
N VAL A 142 4.56 17.39 19.73
CA VAL A 142 5.82 16.90 20.29
C VAL A 142 5.67 15.43 20.69
N LEU A 143 4.60 15.09 21.43
CA LEU A 143 4.32 13.74 21.91
C LEU A 143 4.21 12.72 20.76
N ALA A 144 3.44 13.02 19.71
CA ALA A 144 3.28 12.15 18.56
C ALA A 144 4.61 11.91 17.82
N ASN A 145 5.45 12.95 17.69
CA ASN A 145 6.78 12.80 17.11
C ASN A 145 7.68 11.93 18.01
N SER A 146 7.62 12.10 19.32
CA SER A 146 8.38 11.29 20.28
C SER A 146 7.98 9.81 20.20
N MET A 147 6.68 9.53 20.13
CA MET A 147 6.11 8.18 19.98
C MET A 147 6.43 7.53 18.63
N LEU A 148 6.53 8.34 17.57
CA LEU A 148 6.93 7.85 16.24
C LEU A 148 8.40 7.40 16.23
N LEU A 149 9.27 8.17 16.89
CA LEU A 149 10.72 7.96 16.87
C LEU A 149 11.19 6.93 17.92
N ASN A 150 10.49 6.79 19.05
CA ASN A 150 10.90 5.93 20.15
C ASN A 150 9.76 4.98 20.61
N PRO A 151 9.93 3.65 20.47
CA PRO A 151 8.98 2.66 20.99
C PRO A 151 8.71 2.75 22.49
N VAL A 152 9.72 3.09 23.30
CA VAL A 152 9.58 3.24 24.76
C VAL A 152 8.62 4.37 25.10
N ALA A 153 8.63 5.46 24.32
CA ALA A 153 7.69 6.57 24.50
C ALA A 153 6.24 6.14 24.27
N ARG A 154 5.98 5.21 23.34
CA ARG A 154 4.64 4.66 23.11
C ARG A 154 4.14 3.88 24.31
N GLN A 155 4.95 2.96 24.83
CA GLN A 155 4.58 2.17 26.00
C GLN A 155 4.42 3.06 27.24
N THR A 156 5.31 4.05 27.42
CA THR A 156 5.20 5.02 28.51
C THR A 156 3.87 5.77 28.47
N PHE A 157 3.41 6.22 27.29
CA PHE A 157 2.11 6.88 27.17
C PHE A 157 0.95 5.96 27.60
N VAL A 158 0.99 4.69 27.19
CA VAL A 158 -0.01 3.69 27.59
C VAL A 158 0.02 3.45 29.10
N ASP A 159 1.21 3.32 29.69
CA ASP A 159 1.37 3.11 31.13
C ASP A 159 0.86 4.30 31.99
N LEU A 160 0.75 5.50 31.40
CA LEU A 160 0.20 6.69 32.05
C LEU A 160 -1.34 6.68 32.13
N GLY A 161 -2.04 5.81 31.38
CA GLY A 161 -3.49 5.62 31.51
C GLY A 161 -4.36 6.75 30.93
N TYR A 162 -3.90 7.41 29.86
CA TYR A 162 -4.58 8.56 29.23
C TYR A 162 -5.57 8.18 28.11
N GLU A 163 -5.87 6.90 27.92
CA GLU A 163 -6.69 6.40 26.81
C GLU A 163 -8.11 7.01 26.84
N ASP A 164 -8.74 7.09 28.01
CA ASP A 164 -10.08 7.69 28.17
C ASP A 164 -10.11 9.16 27.75
N GLN A 165 -9.09 9.92 28.16
CA GLN A 165 -8.98 11.35 27.85
C GLN A 165 -8.68 11.56 26.37
N ALA A 166 -7.87 10.70 25.76
CA ALA A 166 -7.64 10.71 24.33
C ALA A 166 -8.94 10.46 23.56
N CYS A 167 -9.69 9.40 23.88
CA CYS A 167 -10.99 9.14 23.26
C CYS A 167 -11.99 10.29 23.46
N LYS A 168 -12.04 10.91 24.64
CA LYS A 168 -12.89 12.08 24.89
C LYS A 168 -12.48 13.28 24.05
N LYS A 169 -11.18 13.55 23.92
CA LYS A 169 -10.66 14.66 23.11
C LYS A 169 -10.89 14.44 21.62
N LEU A 170 -10.93 13.19 21.15
CA LEU A 170 -11.21 12.83 19.76
C LEU A 170 -12.67 13.12 19.33
N ARG A 171 -13.62 13.24 20.28
CA ARG A 171 -15.05 13.48 19.98
C ARG A 171 -15.39 14.93 19.66
N ASN A 172 -14.42 15.84 19.65
CA ASN A 172 -14.69 17.25 19.38
C ASN A 172 -14.78 17.55 17.87
N ASP A 173 -15.24 18.75 17.51
CA ASP A 173 -15.43 19.17 16.12
C ASP A 173 -14.20 19.89 15.54
N SER A 174 -12.98 19.48 15.92
CA SER A 174 -11.74 20.11 15.44
C SER A 174 -10.86 19.14 14.68
N PHE A 175 -10.61 19.40 13.40
CA PHE A 175 -9.71 18.58 12.58
C PHE A 175 -8.28 18.51 13.13
N ASP A 176 -7.76 19.57 13.77
CA ASP A 176 -6.47 19.53 14.46
C ASP A 176 -6.45 18.46 15.56
N ASP A 177 -7.50 18.42 16.39
CA ASP A 177 -7.58 17.47 17.50
C ASP A 177 -7.86 16.07 16.98
N GLU A 178 -8.71 15.92 15.96
CA GLU A 178 -8.93 14.64 15.27
C GLU A 178 -7.61 14.10 14.71
N PHE A 179 -6.88 14.89 13.93
CA PHE A 179 -5.59 14.50 13.37
C PHE A 179 -4.59 14.09 14.45
N LEU A 180 -4.36 14.95 15.45
CA LEU A 180 -3.32 14.73 16.46
C LEU A 180 -3.66 13.58 17.40
N VAL A 181 -4.92 13.46 17.83
CA VAL A 181 -5.34 12.41 18.75
C VAL A 181 -5.46 11.07 18.03
N SER A 182 -6.02 11.03 16.81
CA SER A 182 -5.99 9.82 15.98
C SER A 182 -4.56 9.34 15.75
N ARG A 183 -3.60 10.26 15.52
CA ARG A 183 -2.18 9.93 15.39
C ARG A 183 -1.59 9.30 16.65
N VAL A 184 -1.85 9.88 17.83
CA VAL A 184 -1.36 9.35 19.12
C VAL A 184 -1.94 7.96 19.37
N LEU A 185 -3.25 7.79 19.24
CA LEU A 185 -3.93 6.50 19.41
C LEU A 185 -3.42 5.47 18.39
N PHE A 186 -3.27 5.85 17.12
CA PHE A 186 -2.72 4.98 16.08
C PHE A 186 -1.32 4.51 16.46
N LEU A 187 -0.45 5.40 16.95
CA LEU A 187 0.88 5.02 17.39
C LEU A 187 0.84 4.02 18.57
N THR A 188 -0.09 4.15 19.52
CA THR A 188 -0.22 3.18 20.61
C THR A 188 -0.48 1.76 20.14
N THR A 189 -1.08 1.57 18.97
CA THR A 189 -1.34 0.22 18.42
C THR A 189 -0.06 -0.53 18.01
N TYR A 190 1.11 0.12 17.97
CA TYR A 190 2.37 -0.49 17.55
C TYR A 190 3.30 -0.87 18.71
N GLY A 191 3.37 -2.16 19.00
CA GLY A 191 4.35 -2.72 19.92
C GLY A 191 4.18 -2.22 21.35
N THR A 192 2.93 -2.02 21.78
CA THR A 192 2.58 -1.68 23.16
C THR A 192 1.60 -2.70 23.75
N LYS A 193 1.30 -2.55 25.03
CA LYS A 193 0.29 -3.34 25.77
C LYS A 193 -1.08 -2.67 25.85
N ILE A 194 -1.41 -1.74 24.95
CA ILE A 194 -2.72 -1.06 25.00
C ILE A 194 -3.87 -2.07 24.92
N ASN A 195 -4.87 -1.89 25.79
CA ASN A 195 -6.07 -2.71 25.77
C ASN A 195 -7.07 -2.17 24.73
N LEU A 196 -6.97 -2.67 23.49
CA LEU A 196 -7.84 -2.28 22.38
C LEU A 196 -9.32 -2.57 22.67
N LEU A 197 -9.63 -3.68 23.33
CA LEU A 197 -11.00 -4.04 23.70
C LEU A 197 -11.59 -3.00 24.66
N ALA A 198 -10.84 -2.55 25.66
CA ALA A 198 -11.28 -1.46 26.54
C ALA A 198 -11.43 -0.14 25.78
N LEU A 199 -10.54 0.16 24.82
CA LEU A 199 -10.62 1.36 24.00
C LEU A 199 -11.92 1.38 23.17
N ILE A 200 -12.30 0.24 22.61
CA ILE A 200 -13.52 0.09 21.80
C ILE A 200 -14.77 0.09 22.68
N GLN A 201 -14.85 -0.81 23.66
CA GLN A 201 -16.06 -1.03 24.44
C GLN A 201 -16.27 0.02 25.54
N LYS A 202 -15.24 0.30 26.35
CA LYS A 202 -15.35 1.22 27.50
C LYS A 202 -15.25 2.68 27.07
N HIS A 203 -14.34 3.00 26.15
CA HIS A 203 -14.09 4.37 25.71
C HIS A 203 -14.83 4.75 24.41
N ARG A 204 -15.65 3.84 23.86
CA ARG A 204 -16.52 4.05 22.68
C ARG A 204 -15.74 4.60 21.48
N LEU A 205 -14.54 4.05 21.24
CA LEU A 205 -13.71 4.49 20.11
C LEU A 205 -14.40 4.24 18.77
N ALA A 206 -15.06 3.09 18.61
CA ALA A 206 -15.71 2.73 17.35
C ALA A 206 -16.77 3.76 16.94
N GLU A 207 -17.66 4.13 17.85
CA GLU A 207 -18.66 5.18 17.61
C GLU A 207 -18.02 6.52 17.24
N THR A 208 -16.93 6.88 17.92
CA THR A 208 -16.21 8.14 17.64
C THR A 208 -15.63 8.15 16.22
N ILE A 209 -15.09 7.02 15.76
CA ILE A 209 -14.57 6.86 14.39
C ILE A 209 -15.72 6.91 13.37
N VAL A 210 -16.84 6.24 13.64
CA VAL A 210 -18.05 6.30 12.80
C VAL A 210 -18.53 7.75 12.65
N ASP A 211 -18.63 8.48 13.76
CA ASP A 211 -19.06 9.88 13.78
C ASP A 211 -18.11 10.78 12.97
N ASN A 212 -16.80 10.61 13.13
CA ASN A 212 -15.81 11.40 12.39
C ASN A 212 -15.88 11.11 10.88
N LEU A 213 -15.98 9.85 10.47
CA LEU A 213 -16.17 9.50 9.05
C LEU A 213 -17.51 10.01 8.50
N SER A 214 -18.57 9.98 9.31
CA SER A 214 -19.87 10.58 8.96
C SER A 214 -19.75 12.07 8.70
N LYS A 215 -18.98 12.81 9.52
CA LYS A 215 -18.71 14.24 9.34
C LYS A 215 -17.97 14.49 8.03
N HIS A 216 -16.86 13.77 7.76
CA HIS A 216 -16.12 13.89 6.51
C HIS A 216 -17.00 13.62 5.28
N ALA A 217 -17.81 12.55 5.31
CA ALA A 217 -18.72 12.23 4.22
C ALA A 217 -19.78 13.32 3.99
N LYS A 218 -20.36 13.89 5.06
CA LYS A 218 -21.34 14.99 5.00
C LYS A 218 -20.71 16.28 4.47
N LEU A 219 -19.51 16.61 4.92
CA LEU A 219 -18.79 17.80 4.47
C LEU A 219 -18.51 17.73 2.98
N LEU A 220 -17.99 16.59 2.49
CA LEU A 220 -17.75 16.38 1.08
C LEU A 220 -19.06 16.46 0.25
N THR A 221 -20.16 15.94 0.79
CA THR A 221 -21.48 16.01 0.15
C THR A 221 -22.04 17.43 0.02
N ASN A 222 -21.88 18.21 1.09
CA ASN A 222 -22.43 19.56 1.17
C ASN A 222 -21.47 20.64 0.63
N ARG A 223 -20.25 20.24 0.23
CA ARG A 223 -19.21 21.15 -0.23
C ARG A 223 -19.64 21.78 -1.55
N GLN A 224 -19.65 23.11 -1.55
CA GLN A 224 -19.83 23.87 -2.78
C GLN A 224 -18.58 23.72 -3.67
N PRO A 225 -18.71 23.60 -5.00
CA PRO A 225 -17.58 23.33 -5.92
C PRO A 225 -16.42 24.34 -5.85
N LYS A 226 -16.66 25.54 -5.31
CA LYS A 226 -15.67 26.63 -5.21
C LYS A 226 -15.15 26.85 -3.78
N SER A 227 -15.53 26.01 -2.82
CA SER A 227 -15.07 26.14 -1.44
C SER A 227 -13.59 25.81 -1.34
N PRO A 228 -12.78 26.58 -0.60
CA PRO A 228 -11.42 26.17 -0.29
C PRO A 228 -11.43 24.83 0.46
N ILE A 229 -10.50 23.95 0.11
CA ILE A 229 -10.25 22.68 0.79
C ILE A 229 -9.36 22.98 2.01
N ASP A 230 -9.79 22.59 3.20
CA ASP A 230 -8.95 22.64 4.39
C ASP A 230 -7.98 21.45 4.38
N PRO A 231 -6.66 21.64 4.20
CA PRO A 231 -5.71 20.52 4.18
C PRO A 231 -5.72 19.72 5.51
N MET A 232 -6.14 20.33 6.61
CA MET A 232 -6.23 19.64 7.90
C MET A 232 -7.36 18.61 7.91
N GLU A 233 -8.44 18.82 7.15
CA GLU A 233 -9.53 17.85 7.00
C GLU A 233 -9.00 16.55 6.38
N ASP A 234 -8.27 16.65 5.27
CA ASP A 234 -7.68 15.49 4.58
C ASP A 234 -6.67 14.75 5.47
N MET A 235 -5.86 15.50 6.22
CA MET A 235 -4.91 14.92 7.18
C MET A 235 -5.63 14.18 8.32
N ALA A 236 -6.70 14.78 8.87
CA ALA A 236 -7.51 14.18 9.93
C ALA A 236 -8.19 12.90 9.45
N LEU A 237 -8.87 12.94 8.29
CA LEU A 237 -9.49 11.77 7.66
C LEU A 237 -8.50 10.63 7.51
N ASN A 238 -7.31 10.91 6.99
CA ASN A 238 -6.28 9.91 6.75
C ASN A 238 -5.76 9.26 8.04
N GLU A 239 -5.57 10.02 9.13
CA GLU A 239 -5.19 9.43 10.42
C GLU A 239 -6.34 8.65 11.07
N THR A 240 -7.59 9.10 10.92
CA THR A 240 -8.78 8.36 11.38
C THR A 240 -8.91 7.02 10.66
N LEU A 241 -8.71 6.97 9.34
CA LEU A 241 -8.73 5.72 8.56
C LEU A 241 -7.57 4.77 8.92
N LYS A 242 -6.38 5.30 9.19
CA LYS A 242 -5.24 4.49 9.68
C LYS A 242 -5.50 3.90 11.06
N LEU A 243 -6.10 4.70 11.95
CA LEU A 243 -6.49 4.23 13.28
C LEU A 243 -7.52 3.12 13.14
N LEU A 244 -8.58 3.34 12.35
CA LEU A 244 -9.62 2.34 12.05
C LEU A 244 -9.00 1.02 11.58
N PHE A 245 -8.18 1.06 10.53
CA PHE A 245 -7.52 -0.13 9.99
C PHE A 245 -6.72 -0.89 11.07
N ASN A 246 -5.92 -0.19 11.87
CA ASN A 246 -5.12 -0.88 12.88
C ASN A 246 -5.98 -1.49 13.99
N VAL A 247 -7.00 -0.80 14.48
CA VAL A 247 -7.84 -1.32 15.56
C VAL A 247 -8.70 -2.49 15.10
N SER A 248 -9.20 -2.46 13.85
CA SER A 248 -9.90 -3.61 13.25
C SER A 248 -8.97 -4.80 13.04
N HIS A 249 -7.75 -4.54 12.55
CA HIS A 249 -6.77 -5.60 12.29
C HIS A 249 -6.29 -6.30 13.56
N TYR A 250 -5.95 -5.54 14.61
CA TYR A 250 -5.41 -6.10 15.85
C TYR A 250 -6.48 -6.53 16.87
N CYS A 251 -7.75 -6.19 16.63
CA CYS A 251 -8.87 -6.59 17.49
C CYS A 251 -10.02 -7.20 16.65
N PRO A 252 -9.79 -8.36 16.00
CA PRO A 252 -10.78 -8.97 15.10
C PRO A 252 -12.11 -9.34 15.80
N SER A 253 -12.10 -9.51 17.13
CA SER A 253 -13.30 -9.79 17.92
C SER A 253 -14.31 -8.65 17.97
N GLU A 254 -13.86 -7.41 17.76
CA GLU A 254 -14.69 -6.20 17.86
C GLU A 254 -14.91 -5.51 16.50
N VAL A 255 -14.61 -6.19 15.38
CA VAL A 255 -14.75 -5.63 14.02
C VAL A 255 -16.18 -5.18 13.74
N ASP A 256 -17.17 -5.87 14.29
CA ASP A 256 -18.61 -5.57 14.11
C ASP A 256 -18.99 -4.19 14.65
N ALA A 257 -18.24 -3.67 15.64
CA ALA A 257 -18.45 -2.32 16.15
C ALA A 257 -18.15 -1.24 15.08
N PHE A 258 -17.38 -1.58 14.04
CA PHE A 258 -16.98 -0.68 12.95
C PHE A 258 -17.80 -0.85 11.68
N THR A 259 -18.81 -1.74 11.64
CA THR A 259 -19.67 -1.93 10.46
C THR A 259 -20.34 -0.62 10.02
N GLY A 260 -20.66 0.28 10.96
CA GLY A 260 -21.18 1.62 10.68
C GLY A 260 -20.24 2.56 9.90
N CYS A 261 -18.94 2.25 9.81
CA CYS A 261 -17.98 3.02 9.02
C CYS A 261 -18.14 2.80 7.51
N ILE A 262 -18.63 1.61 7.10
CA ILE A 262 -18.59 1.16 5.70
C ILE A 262 -19.39 2.09 4.78
N PRO A 263 -20.65 2.48 5.08
CA PRO A 263 -21.39 3.40 4.23
C PRO A 263 -20.69 4.76 4.03
N HIS A 264 -19.99 5.24 5.06
CA HIS A 264 -19.26 6.50 5.00
C HIS A 264 -17.99 6.38 4.16
N ILE A 265 -17.25 5.28 4.25
CA ILE A 265 -16.07 5.01 3.42
C ILE A 265 -16.46 4.89 1.94
N ILE A 266 -17.56 4.18 1.63
CA ILE A 266 -18.06 4.05 0.25
C ILE A 266 -18.47 5.42 -0.30
N ALA A 267 -19.18 6.23 0.49
CA ALA A 267 -19.54 7.59 0.08
C ALA A 267 -18.31 8.46 -0.21
N LEU A 268 -17.25 8.33 0.59
CA LEU A 268 -15.99 9.06 0.37
C LEU A 268 -15.25 8.57 -0.89
N LEU A 269 -15.19 7.26 -1.13
CA LEU A 269 -14.57 6.68 -2.34
C LEU A 269 -15.26 7.15 -3.63
N TRP A 270 -16.59 7.27 -3.60
CA TRP A 270 -17.37 7.71 -4.76
C TRP A 270 -17.22 9.21 -5.03
N LYS A 271 -17.24 10.04 -3.98
CA LYS A 271 -17.33 11.50 -4.13
C LYS A 271 -16.00 12.22 -4.28
N HIS A 272 -14.88 11.63 -3.83
CA HIS A 272 -13.57 12.22 -4.08
C HIS A 272 -13.16 11.99 -5.54
N ASP A 273 -12.61 13.01 -6.20
CA ASP A 273 -12.02 12.84 -7.53
C ASP A 273 -10.75 11.99 -7.46
N VAL A 274 -10.61 10.98 -8.34
CA VAL A 274 -9.42 10.14 -8.41
C VAL A 274 -8.26 10.95 -9.02
N PRO A 275 -7.11 11.06 -8.36
CA PRO A 275 -5.96 11.76 -8.92
C PRO A 275 -5.47 11.04 -10.19
N PRO A 276 -5.28 11.74 -11.32
CA PRO A 276 -4.98 11.10 -12.60
C PRO A 276 -3.58 10.48 -12.67
N SER A 277 -2.62 11.03 -11.92
CA SER A 277 -1.22 10.56 -11.93
C SER A 277 -0.93 9.50 -10.87
N LYS A 278 -1.63 9.55 -9.73
CA LYS A 278 -1.39 8.71 -8.56
C LYS A 278 -2.73 8.37 -7.88
N PRO A 279 -3.48 7.41 -8.43
CA PRO A 279 -4.87 7.15 -8.02
C PRO A 279 -5.00 6.61 -6.60
N LEU A 280 -3.91 6.09 -6.01
CA LEU A 280 -3.86 5.58 -4.63
C LEU A 280 -3.12 6.53 -3.67
N ASP A 281 -2.80 7.75 -4.08
CA ASP A 281 -2.38 8.76 -3.10
C ASP A 281 -3.51 9.06 -2.10
N PRO A 282 -3.20 9.59 -0.90
CA PRO A 282 -4.23 9.90 0.09
C PRO A 282 -5.36 10.76 -0.50
N PRO A 283 -6.64 10.48 -0.17
CA PRO A 283 -7.10 9.52 0.86
C PRO A 283 -7.36 8.08 0.37
N PHE A 284 -7.25 7.79 -0.93
CA PHE A 284 -7.73 6.53 -1.52
C PHE A 284 -7.08 5.27 -0.95
N ASN A 285 -5.75 5.25 -0.80
CA ASN A 285 -5.09 4.10 -0.18
C ASN A 285 -5.55 3.87 1.27
N ALA A 286 -5.85 4.91 2.04
CA ALA A 286 -6.33 4.75 3.40
C ALA A 286 -7.79 4.24 3.43
N LEU A 287 -8.64 4.74 2.52
CA LEU A 287 -10.02 4.27 2.35
C LEU A 287 -10.06 2.79 1.97
N VAL A 288 -9.27 2.38 0.98
CA VAL A 288 -9.16 0.99 0.54
C VAL A 288 -8.63 0.10 1.66
N ASN A 289 -7.55 0.49 2.34
CA ASN A 289 -7.01 -0.30 3.45
C ASN A 289 -8.04 -0.47 4.58
N ALA A 290 -8.79 0.58 4.92
CA ALA A 290 -9.81 0.49 5.97
C ALA A 290 -10.90 -0.55 5.67
N LEU A 291 -11.21 -0.84 4.39
CA LEU A 291 -12.18 -1.86 4.01
C LEU A 291 -11.65 -3.30 4.13
N LEU A 292 -10.33 -3.51 4.26
CA LEU A 292 -9.73 -4.85 4.24
C LEU A 292 -10.18 -5.75 5.38
N ASP A 293 -10.35 -5.20 6.59
CA ASP A 293 -10.70 -5.97 7.78
C ASP A 293 -12.21 -5.89 8.11
N LEU A 294 -12.96 -4.97 7.49
CA LEU A 294 -14.39 -4.78 7.74
C LEU A 294 -15.23 -5.86 7.05
N LYS A 295 -16.38 -6.22 7.61
CA LYS A 295 -17.28 -7.26 7.05
C LYS A 295 -18.19 -6.68 5.97
N LEU A 296 -17.75 -6.74 4.72
CA LEU A 296 -18.52 -6.26 3.56
C LEU A 296 -19.74 -7.15 3.24
N GLU A 297 -19.80 -8.32 3.85
CA GLU A 297 -20.82 -9.36 3.65
C GLU A 297 -22.00 -9.23 4.63
N ASP A 298 -21.93 -8.30 5.59
CA ASP A 298 -22.99 -8.06 6.59
C ASP A 298 -24.29 -7.61 5.92
N LYS A 299 -25.42 -8.20 6.34
CA LYS A 299 -26.74 -7.97 5.73
C LYS A 299 -27.20 -6.52 5.81
N ASP A 300 -26.90 -5.85 6.92
CA ASP A 300 -27.37 -4.49 7.21
C ASP A 300 -26.72 -3.43 6.31
N ILE A 301 -25.55 -3.74 5.73
CA ILE A 301 -24.82 -2.83 4.86
C ILE A 301 -24.94 -3.17 3.36
N GLN A 302 -25.53 -4.31 3.00
CA GLN A 302 -25.60 -4.76 1.60
C GLN A 302 -26.25 -3.72 0.69
N ALA A 303 -27.23 -2.98 1.19
CA ALA A 303 -27.89 -1.91 0.45
C ALA A 303 -26.98 -0.70 0.15
N PHE A 304 -25.88 -0.53 0.89
CA PHE A 304 -24.87 0.51 0.65
C PHE A 304 -23.72 -0.01 -0.22
N VAL A 305 -23.36 -1.29 -0.10
CA VAL A 305 -22.34 -1.94 -0.94
C VAL A 305 -22.86 -2.16 -2.37
N TYR A 306 -24.11 -2.60 -2.48
CA TYR A 306 -24.82 -2.84 -3.74
C TYR A 306 -26.16 -2.08 -3.76
N PRO A 307 -26.15 -0.75 -4.00
CA PRO A 307 -27.36 0.04 -4.09
C PRO A 307 -28.28 -0.44 -5.21
N LYS A 308 -29.59 -0.51 -4.98
CA LYS A 308 -30.57 -1.00 -5.97
C LYS A 308 -30.57 -0.23 -7.30
N ALA A 309 -30.24 1.06 -7.26
CA ALA A 309 -30.20 1.90 -8.46
C ALA A 309 -28.95 1.64 -9.31
N GLU A 310 -27.81 1.43 -8.67
CA GLU A 310 -26.51 1.23 -9.31
C GLU A 310 -25.72 0.14 -8.55
N PRO A 311 -26.04 -1.15 -8.76
CA PRO A 311 -25.42 -2.26 -8.01
C PRO A 311 -23.90 -2.36 -8.22
N ASN A 312 -23.40 -1.90 -9.37
CA ASN A 312 -21.99 -1.98 -9.76
C ASN A 312 -21.13 -0.82 -9.21
N MET A 313 -21.73 0.20 -8.59
CA MET A 313 -21.07 1.47 -8.24
C MET A 313 -19.73 1.29 -7.54
N LEU A 314 -19.66 0.46 -6.49
CA LEU A 314 -18.41 0.23 -5.75
C LEU A 314 -17.38 -0.53 -6.58
N ALA A 315 -17.80 -1.59 -7.28
CA ALA A 315 -16.90 -2.41 -8.10
C ALA A 315 -16.31 -1.59 -9.26
N GLU A 316 -17.14 -0.81 -9.96
CA GLU A 316 -16.74 0.13 -11.00
C GLU A 316 -15.71 1.12 -10.48
N ARG A 317 -15.96 1.74 -9.32
CA ARG A 317 -15.03 2.71 -8.71
C ARG A 317 -13.68 2.09 -8.35
N LEU A 318 -13.68 0.87 -7.80
CA LEU A 318 -12.43 0.17 -7.48
C LEU A 318 -11.64 -0.20 -8.75
N ILE A 319 -12.32 -0.58 -9.82
CA ILE A 319 -11.72 -0.89 -11.13
C ILE A 319 -11.15 0.39 -11.79
N GLU A 320 -11.88 1.51 -11.72
CA GLU A 320 -11.45 2.82 -12.21
C GLU A 320 -10.15 3.28 -11.52
N ILE A 321 -9.96 2.96 -10.24
CA ILE A 321 -8.72 3.22 -9.51
C ILE A 321 -7.62 2.21 -9.90
N LEU A 322 -7.98 0.93 -10.07
CA LEU A 322 -7.05 -0.17 -10.33
C LEU A 322 -6.31 0.01 -11.66
N ASP A 323 -7.01 0.41 -12.71
CA ASP A 323 -6.44 0.50 -14.05
C ASP A 323 -5.26 1.49 -14.17
N PRO A 324 -5.41 2.77 -13.78
CA PRO A 324 -4.28 3.69 -13.73
C PRO A 324 -3.25 3.27 -12.67
N ALA A 325 -3.65 2.64 -11.56
CA ALA A 325 -2.73 2.25 -10.49
C ALA A 325 -1.68 1.23 -10.96
N LEU A 326 -2.06 0.27 -11.80
CA LEU A 326 -1.14 -0.75 -12.34
C LEU A 326 -0.06 -0.16 -13.26
N ASN A 327 -0.23 1.07 -13.75
CA ASN A 327 0.74 1.78 -14.57
C ASN A 327 1.49 2.89 -13.82
N ALA A 328 0.84 3.53 -12.84
CA ALA A 328 1.35 4.72 -12.18
C ALA A 328 2.50 4.43 -11.19
N TYR A 329 2.53 3.23 -10.62
CA TYR A 329 3.44 2.88 -9.52
C TYR A 329 4.53 1.89 -9.96
N PRO A 330 5.77 2.03 -9.46
CA PRO A 330 6.82 1.02 -9.64
C PRO A 330 6.52 -0.25 -8.83
N ASP A 331 7.16 -1.38 -9.18
CA ASP A 331 6.89 -2.71 -8.59
C ASP A 331 6.91 -2.73 -7.06
N ASN A 332 7.88 -2.05 -6.44
CA ASN A 332 8.00 -1.98 -4.98
C ASN A 332 6.83 -1.28 -4.29
N GLU A 333 6.16 -0.36 -4.99
CA GLU A 333 4.97 0.36 -4.52
C GLU A 333 3.69 -0.38 -4.89
N LEU A 334 3.63 -1.04 -6.05
CA LEU A 334 2.51 -1.90 -6.46
C LEU A 334 2.18 -2.95 -5.39
N GLU A 335 3.19 -3.66 -4.89
CA GLU A 335 3.04 -4.66 -3.84
C GLU A 335 2.35 -4.11 -2.58
N GLN A 336 2.61 -2.84 -2.24
CA GLN A 336 2.09 -2.24 -1.01
C GLN A 336 0.77 -1.51 -1.18
N LEU A 337 0.52 -0.94 -2.36
CA LEU A 337 -0.61 -0.06 -2.63
C LEU A 337 -1.74 -0.79 -3.37
N VAL A 338 -1.41 -1.60 -4.37
CA VAL A 338 -2.40 -2.26 -5.24
C VAL A 338 -2.89 -3.59 -4.65
N THR A 339 -2.07 -4.29 -3.87
CA THR A 339 -2.48 -5.55 -3.22
C THR A 339 -3.73 -5.38 -2.34
N PRO A 340 -3.82 -4.35 -1.46
CA PRO A 340 -5.07 -4.02 -0.76
C PRO A 340 -6.26 -3.82 -1.68
N LEU A 341 -6.09 -3.08 -2.78
CA LEU A 341 -7.17 -2.78 -3.72
C LEU A 341 -7.73 -4.05 -4.37
N VAL A 342 -6.84 -4.92 -4.86
CA VAL A 342 -7.23 -6.21 -5.44
C VAL A 342 -7.91 -7.10 -4.41
N SER A 343 -7.44 -7.07 -3.16
CA SER A 343 -8.03 -7.87 -2.06
C SER A 343 -9.43 -7.39 -1.69
N VAL A 344 -9.67 -6.07 -1.64
CA VAL A 344 -11.02 -5.51 -1.43
C VAL A 344 -11.93 -5.84 -2.61
N LEU A 345 -11.46 -5.66 -3.84
CA LEU A 345 -12.23 -5.98 -5.05
C LEU A 345 -12.65 -7.46 -5.08
N ARG A 346 -11.76 -8.37 -4.68
CA ARG A 346 -12.08 -9.79 -4.49
C ARG A 346 -13.20 -10.02 -3.49
N ARG A 347 -13.16 -9.36 -2.33
CA ARG A 347 -14.24 -9.48 -1.33
C ARG A 347 -15.57 -8.91 -1.82
N VAL A 348 -15.53 -7.78 -2.54
CA VAL A 348 -16.70 -7.20 -3.22
C VAL A 348 -17.24 -8.13 -4.29
N HIS A 349 -16.40 -8.89 -5.00
CA HIS A 349 -16.84 -9.90 -5.95
C HIS A 349 -17.45 -11.13 -5.25
N ASP A 350 -16.81 -11.67 -4.22
CA ASP A 350 -17.23 -12.93 -3.57
C ASP A 350 -18.65 -12.81 -2.97
N GLY A 351 -18.93 -11.70 -2.29
CA GLY A 351 -20.21 -11.39 -1.64
C GLY A 351 -21.29 -10.77 -2.55
N ALA A 352 -20.99 -10.53 -3.83
CA ALA A 352 -21.86 -9.78 -4.73
C ALA A 352 -23.09 -10.57 -5.25
N PRO A 353 -24.18 -9.87 -5.60
CA PRO A 353 -25.23 -10.38 -6.47
C PRO A 353 -24.67 -10.79 -7.84
N GLU A 354 -25.36 -11.70 -8.54
CA GLU A 354 -24.88 -12.26 -9.82
C GLU A 354 -24.68 -11.19 -10.90
N GLU A 355 -25.49 -10.14 -10.91
CA GLU A 355 -25.36 -9.01 -11.83
C GLU A 355 -24.00 -8.31 -11.69
N VAL A 356 -23.55 -8.09 -10.45
CA VAL A 356 -22.27 -7.43 -10.15
C VAL A 356 -21.11 -8.39 -10.41
N LYS A 357 -21.25 -9.67 -10.07
CA LYS A 357 -20.25 -10.71 -10.42
C LYS A 357 -20.04 -10.76 -11.93
N LYS A 358 -21.12 -10.78 -12.70
CA LYS A 358 -21.06 -10.74 -14.17
C LYS A 358 -20.35 -9.47 -14.67
N TYR A 359 -20.70 -8.29 -14.16
CA TYR A 359 -20.01 -7.04 -14.53
C TYR A 359 -18.50 -7.11 -14.28
N VAL A 360 -18.08 -7.59 -13.11
CA VAL A 360 -16.65 -7.73 -12.77
C VAL A 360 -15.95 -8.75 -13.67
N ARG A 361 -16.59 -9.90 -13.95
CA ARG A 361 -16.08 -10.91 -14.90
C ARG A 361 -15.91 -10.32 -16.30
N ASP A 362 -16.94 -9.67 -16.82
CA ASP A 362 -16.95 -9.06 -18.17
C ASP A 362 -15.88 -7.96 -18.31
N THR A 363 -15.51 -7.29 -17.21
CA THR A 363 -14.54 -6.19 -17.20
C THR A 363 -13.09 -6.65 -17.00
N LEU A 364 -12.85 -7.69 -16.19
CA LEU A 364 -11.50 -8.10 -15.77
C LEU A 364 -10.99 -9.39 -16.43
N LEU A 365 -11.87 -10.23 -16.96
CA LEU A 365 -11.44 -11.42 -17.70
C LEU A 365 -11.07 -11.07 -19.15
N PRO A 366 -10.26 -11.92 -19.83
CA PRO A 366 -9.84 -11.64 -21.20
C PRO A 366 -11.02 -11.59 -22.16
N THR A 367 -11.13 -10.47 -22.88
CA THR A 367 -12.15 -10.29 -23.93
C THR A 367 -11.72 -10.96 -25.23
N GLU A 368 -12.64 -11.10 -26.19
CA GLU A 368 -12.28 -11.56 -27.54
C GLU A 368 -11.21 -10.68 -28.20
N GLN A 369 -11.20 -9.38 -27.89
CA GLN A 369 -10.20 -8.46 -28.43
C GLN A 369 -8.81 -8.75 -27.85
N ASP A 370 -8.72 -9.09 -26.56
CA ASP A 370 -7.46 -9.47 -25.91
C ASP A 370 -6.90 -10.76 -26.51
N ARG A 371 -7.77 -11.68 -26.97
CA ARG A 371 -7.39 -12.96 -27.59
C ARG A 371 -6.94 -12.83 -29.05
N LYS A 372 -6.95 -11.63 -29.66
CA LYS A 372 -6.34 -11.42 -30.98
C LYS A 372 -4.81 -11.34 -30.93
N GLU A 373 -4.25 -11.15 -29.73
CA GLU A 373 -2.83 -11.16 -29.46
C GLU A 373 -2.53 -12.13 -28.30
N VAL A 374 -1.26 -12.41 -28.05
CA VAL A 374 -0.84 -13.24 -26.90
C VAL A 374 -1.29 -12.57 -25.60
N LEU A 375 -2.03 -13.31 -24.77
CA LEU A 375 -2.54 -12.79 -23.51
C LEU A 375 -1.43 -12.24 -22.61
N GLY A 376 -1.70 -11.11 -21.95
CA GLY A 376 -0.75 -10.42 -21.06
C GLY A 376 0.27 -9.51 -21.78
N ARG A 377 0.33 -9.52 -23.11
CA ARG A 377 1.20 -8.61 -23.89
C ARG A 377 0.52 -7.29 -24.27
N GLY A 378 -0.81 -7.25 -24.26
CA GLY A 378 -1.59 -6.06 -24.61
C GLY A 378 -1.48 -4.92 -23.59
N THR A 379 -2.18 -3.83 -23.90
CA THR A 379 -2.28 -2.62 -23.06
C THR A 379 -3.62 -2.50 -22.33
N SER A 380 -4.48 -3.51 -22.38
CA SER A 380 -5.73 -3.56 -21.61
C SER A 380 -5.47 -3.75 -20.11
N LEU A 381 -6.47 -3.41 -19.28
CA LEU A 381 -6.45 -3.70 -17.85
C LEU A 381 -6.19 -5.18 -17.59
N THR A 382 -6.90 -6.06 -18.29
CA THR A 382 -6.73 -7.51 -18.19
C THR A 382 -5.31 -7.95 -18.52
N SER A 383 -4.71 -7.42 -19.60
CA SER A 383 -3.33 -7.72 -19.95
C SER A 383 -2.34 -7.29 -18.85
N ARG A 384 -2.58 -6.12 -18.22
CA ARG A 384 -1.78 -5.65 -17.07
C ARG A 384 -1.94 -6.55 -15.85
N LEU A 385 -3.16 -7.00 -15.55
CA LEU A 385 -3.43 -7.94 -14.46
C LEU A 385 -2.72 -9.27 -14.69
N LEU A 386 -2.85 -9.86 -15.88
CA LEU A 386 -2.17 -11.11 -16.23
C LEU A 386 -0.63 -10.96 -16.13
N ARG A 387 -0.06 -9.86 -16.61
CA ARG A 387 1.38 -9.59 -16.45
C ARG A 387 1.79 -9.48 -14.98
N ASN A 388 0.98 -8.84 -14.14
CA ASN A 388 1.26 -8.76 -12.70
C ASN A 388 1.00 -10.09 -11.96
N SER A 389 0.15 -10.97 -12.49
CA SER A 389 -0.06 -12.34 -11.98
C SER A 389 1.16 -13.27 -12.16
N THR A 390 2.17 -12.82 -12.90
CA THR A 390 3.46 -13.52 -13.05
C THR A 390 4.66 -12.68 -12.62
N ASN A 391 4.45 -11.49 -12.04
CA ASN A 391 5.52 -10.59 -11.62
C ASN A 391 6.26 -11.14 -10.38
N PRO A 392 7.57 -11.44 -10.46
CA PRO A 392 8.33 -11.99 -9.34
C PRO A 392 8.68 -10.95 -8.27
N LEU A 393 8.60 -9.65 -8.58
CA LEU A 393 8.93 -8.57 -7.64
C LEU A 393 7.77 -8.24 -6.71
N THR A 394 6.56 -8.70 -7.04
CA THR A 394 5.32 -8.43 -6.31
C THR A 394 4.58 -9.73 -5.92
N PRO A 395 5.19 -10.60 -5.11
CA PRO A 395 4.64 -11.94 -4.83
C PRO A 395 3.25 -11.93 -4.18
N HIS A 396 2.95 -10.96 -3.30
CA HIS A 396 1.62 -10.85 -2.68
C HIS A 396 0.59 -10.31 -3.66
N LEU A 397 0.95 -9.34 -4.50
CA LEU A 397 0.06 -8.87 -5.56
C LEU A 397 -0.24 -9.99 -6.56
N ARG A 398 0.79 -10.73 -6.95
CA ARG A 398 0.72 -11.90 -7.84
C ARG A 398 -0.31 -12.91 -7.35
N GLU A 399 -0.21 -13.26 -6.07
CA GLU A 399 -1.13 -14.19 -5.41
C GLU A 399 -2.55 -13.61 -5.32
N ALA A 400 -2.70 -12.34 -4.94
CA ALA A 400 -4.00 -11.68 -4.83
C ALA A 400 -4.74 -11.62 -6.17
N ILE A 401 -4.04 -11.29 -7.27
CA ILE A 401 -4.60 -11.27 -8.62
C ILE A 401 -5.01 -12.68 -9.04
N SER A 402 -4.14 -13.68 -8.83
CA SER A 402 -4.44 -15.05 -9.23
C SER A 402 -5.65 -15.61 -8.49
N ARG A 403 -5.78 -15.32 -7.19
CA ARG A 403 -6.96 -15.67 -6.39
C ARG A 403 -8.22 -14.98 -6.92
N LEU A 404 -8.17 -13.67 -7.20
CA LEU A 404 -9.30 -12.95 -7.79
C LEU A 404 -9.75 -13.57 -9.12
N LEU A 405 -8.81 -13.87 -10.03
CA LEU A 405 -9.12 -14.49 -11.33
C LEU A 405 -9.71 -15.91 -11.16
N PHE A 406 -9.25 -16.67 -10.16
CA PHE A 406 -9.76 -17.99 -9.85
C PHE A 406 -11.18 -17.94 -9.25
N ASP A 407 -11.45 -17.00 -8.35
CA ASP A 407 -12.80 -16.81 -7.78
C ASP A 407 -13.81 -16.34 -8.83
N MET A 408 -13.37 -15.50 -9.79
CA MET A 408 -14.18 -15.13 -10.96
C MET A 408 -14.48 -16.32 -11.89
N SER A 409 -13.66 -17.38 -11.81
CA SER A 409 -13.83 -18.63 -12.56
C SER A 409 -14.57 -19.70 -11.73
N ASP A 410 -15.39 -19.27 -10.77
CA ASP A 410 -16.19 -20.11 -9.88
C ASP A 410 -15.38 -21.14 -9.08
N GLN A 411 -14.09 -20.86 -8.83
CA GLN A 411 -13.15 -21.79 -8.19
C GLN A 411 -13.01 -23.13 -8.93
N ASP A 412 -13.28 -23.12 -10.24
CA ASP A 412 -13.12 -24.28 -11.11
C ASP A 412 -11.83 -24.16 -11.93
N ALA A 413 -10.99 -25.20 -11.87
CA ALA A 413 -9.69 -25.20 -12.54
C ALA A 413 -9.82 -25.17 -14.07
N SER A 414 -10.84 -25.81 -14.64
CA SER A 414 -11.06 -25.86 -16.08
C SER A 414 -11.51 -24.50 -16.60
N LYS A 415 -12.52 -23.88 -15.98
CA LYS A 415 -12.95 -22.50 -16.29
C LYS A 415 -11.83 -21.50 -16.11
N PHE A 416 -11.01 -21.67 -15.07
CA PHE A 416 -9.87 -20.78 -14.84
C PHE A 416 -8.86 -20.87 -15.99
N VAL A 417 -8.46 -22.08 -16.40
CA VAL A 417 -7.57 -22.30 -17.55
C VAL A 417 -8.18 -21.78 -18.85
N GLU A 418 -9.48 -21.98 -19.08
CA GLU A 418 -10.21 -21.47 -20.24
C GLU A 418 -10.17 -19.93 -20.29
N ASN A 419 -10.45 -19.29 -19.16
CA ASN A 419 -10.50 -17.83 -19.03
C ASN A 419 -9.13 -17.18 -19.19
N VAL A 420 -8.11 -17.62 -18.45
CA VAL A 420 -6.81 -16.91 -18.37
C VAL A 420 -5.70 -17.56 -19.19
N GLY A 421 -5.89 -18.78 -19.69
CA GLY A 421 -4.86 -19.57 -20.36
C GLY A 421 -3.99 -20.38 -19.38
N TYR A 422 -3.50 -21.53 -19.85
CA TYR A 422 -2.76 -22.49 -19.03
C TYR A 422 -1.47 -21.91 -18.42
N GLY A 423 -0.77 -21.06 -19.18
CA GLY A 423 0.48 -20.44 -18.74
C GLY A 423 0.32 -19.56 -17.49
N PHE A 424 -0.79 -18.84 -17.37
CA PHE A 424 -1.09 -17.99 -16.21
C PHE A 424 -1.71 -18.80 -15.07
N ALA A 425 -2.52 -19.83 -15.37
CA ALA A 425 -3.23 -20.62 -14.37
C ALA A 425 -2.34 -21.66 -13.65
N SER A 426 -1.49 -22.37 -14.39
CA SER A 426 -0.76 -23.56 -13.90
C SER A 426 0.08 -23.30 -12.66
N GLY A 427 0.79 -22.17 -12.60
CA GLY A 427 1.61 -21.80 -11.44
C GLY A 427 0.79 -21.60 -10.16
N PHE A 428 -0.40 -20.99 -10.28
CA PHE A 428 -1.31 -20.80 -9.16
C PHE A 428 -1.96 -22.10 -8.70
N LEU A 429 -2.45 -22.92 -9.65
CA LEU A 429 -3.07 -24.21 -9.36
C LEU A 429 -2.09 -25.15 -8.64
N PHE A 430 -0.84 -25.22 -9.13
CA PHE A 430 0.21 -26.02 -8.49
C PHE A 430 0.52 -25.55 -7.06
N GLN A 431 0.68 -24.24 -6.84
CA GLN A 431 0.97 -23.69 -5.51
C GLN A 431 -0.14 -23.94 -4.49
N ASN A 432 -1.40 -24.01 -4.95
CA ASN A 432 -2.56 -24.24 -4.09
C ASN A 432 -3.00 -25.71 -4.03
N ASN A 433 -2.21 -26.64 -4.59
CA ASN A 433 -2.52 -28.07 -4.67
C ASN A 433 -3.87 -28.37 -5.35
N ILE A 434 -4.25 -27.56 -6.33
CA ILE A 434 -5.46 -27.76 -7.12
C ILE A 434 -5.09 -28.62 -8.33
N PRO A 435 -5.80 -29.73 -8.60
CA PRO A 435 -5.53 -30.58 -9.76
C PRO A 435 -5.58 -29.76 -11.05
N ILE A 436 -4.51 -29.85 -11.83
CA ILE A 436 -4.43 -29.24 -13.15
C ILE A 436 -5.21 -30.16 -14.11
N PRO A 437 -6.18 -29.64 -14.90
CA PRO A 437 -6.87 -30.43 -15.91
C PRO A 437 -5.87 -31.17 -16.82
N ALA A 438 -6.13 -32.45 -17.10
CA ALA A 438 -5.17 -33.38 -17.71
C ALA A 438 -4.75 -32.97 -19.12
N SER A 439 -5.56 -32.16 -19.82
CA SER A 439 -5.12 -31.46 -21.02
C SER A 439 -5.70 -30.06 -21.10
N ALA A 440 -4.91 -29.10 -21.59
CA ALA A 440 -5.43 -27.78 -21.93
C ALA A 440 -6.50 -27.87 -23.03
N SER A 441 -6.46 -28.91 -23.87
CA SER A 441 -7.50 -29.24 -24.84
C SER A 441 -8.85 -29.56 -24.20
N GLU A 442 -8.93 -30.28 -23.07
CA GLU A 442 -10.19 -30.59 -22.38
C GLU A 442 -10.89 -29.32 -21.86
N ALA A 443 -10.14 -28.34 -21.34
CA ALA A 443 -10.70 -27.07 -20.88
C ALA A 443 -11.35 -26.27 -22.02
N PHE A 444 -10.74 -26.26 -23.21
CA PHE A 444 -11.29 -25.58 -24.40
C PHE A 444 -12.29 -26.43 -25.21
N SER A 445 -12.56 -27.68 -24.84
CA SER A 445 -13.44 -28.61 -25.58
C SER A 445 -14.91 -28.58 -25.14
N THR A 446 -15.23 -27.89 -24.04
CA THR A 446 -16.58 -27.95 -23.42
C THR A 446 -17.52 -26.81 -23.82
N GLY A 447 -17.04 -25.79 -24.55
CA GLY A 447 -17.83 -24.68 -25.04
C GLY A 447 -18.35 -24.89 -26.46
N GLU A 448 -19.64 -25.18 -26.61
CA GLU A 448 -20.33 -25.10 -27.90
C GLU A 448 -20.22 -23.66 -28.45
N ALA A 449 -19.55 -23.49 -29.60
CA ALA A 449 -19.45 -22.25 -30.39
C ALA A 449 -18.40 -21.17 -30.00
N GLN A 450 -17.22 -21.54 -29.47
CA GLN A 450 -16.09 -20.59 -29.40
C GLN A 450 -14.99 -20.92 -30.42
N LYS A 451 -14.42 -19.87 -31.03
CA LYS A 451 -13.27 -19.95 -31.93
C LYS A 451 -12.12 -20.69 -31.23
N PRO A 452 -11.38 -21.57 -31.92
CA PRO A 452 -10.30 -22.33 -31.30
C PRO A 452 -9.24 -21.41 -30.69
N VAL A 453 -8.89 -21.65 -29.44
CA VAL A 453 -7.90 -20.88 -28.66
C VAL A 453 -6.63 -21.72 -28.48
N ASN A 454 -5.46 -21.10 -28.66
CA ASN A 454 -4.19 -21.76 -28.35
C ASN A 454 -4.00 -21.80 -26.82
N PRO A 455 -3.81 -22.99 -26.23
CA PRO A 455 -3.72 -23.13 -24.77
C PRO A 455 -2.47 -22.51 -24.14
N ILE A 456 -1.40 -22.31 -24.93
CA ILE A 456 -0.13 -21.74 -24.46
C ILE A 456 -0.19 -20.20 -24.47
N THR A 457 -0.62 -19.62 -25.59
CA THR A 457 -0.62 -18.17 -25.80
C THR A 457 -1.95 -17.50 -25.39
N GLY A 458 -3.03 -18.29 -25.27
CA GLY A 458 -4.38 -17.82 -24.97
C GLY A 458 -5.05 -17.03 -26.10
N GLN A 459 -4.37 -16.90 -27.25
CA GLN A 459 -4.87 -16.19 -28.43
C GLN A 459 -5.69 -17.12 -29.34
N PHE A 460 -6.53 -16.56 -30.20
CA PHE A 460 -7.24 -17.34 -31.22
C PHE A 460 -6.26 -17.94 -32.22
N VAL A 461 -6.46 -19.21 -32.58
CA VAL A 461 -5.60 -19.95 -33.52
C VAL A 461 -5.53 -19.25 -34.89
N GLU A 462 -6.62 -18.58 -35.30
CA GLU A 462 -6.67 -17.81 -36.54
C GLU A 462 -5.81 -16.53 -36.52
N SER A 463 -5.55 -15.98 -35.33
CA SER A 463 -4.79 -14.74 -35.15
C SER A 463 -3.29 -14.98 -34.96
N GLU A 464 -2.85 -16.24 -34.94
CA GLU A 464 -1.44 -16.57 -34.79
C GLU A 464 -0.66 -16.16 -36.03
N LYS A 465 0.42 -15.40 -35.83
CA LYS A 465 1.37 -15.14 -36.90
C LYS A 465 2.10 -16.45 -37.21
N HIS A 466 1.82 -17.03 -38.37
CA HIS A 466 2.64 -18.11 -38.88
C HIS A 466 4.04 -17.53 -39.11
N VAL A 467 5.01 -18.03 -38.35
CA VAL A 467 6.40 -17.71 -38.63
C VAL A 467 6.76 -18.55 -39.84
N ASP A 468 7.07 -17.91 -40.98
CA ASP A 468 7.74 -18.58 -42.09
C ASP A 468 9.14 -18.96 -41.61
N VAL A 469 9.20 -20.11 -40.92
CA VAL A 469 10.46 -20.76 -40.63
C VAL A 469 10.90 -21.40 -41.95
N PRO A 470 12.11 -21.13 -42.43
CA PRO A 470 12.64 -21.85 -43.58
C PRO A 470 12.51 -23.35 -43.34
N GLU A 471 12.00 -24.11 -44.32
CA GLU A 471 11.93 -25.56 -44.20
C GLU A 471 13.33 -26.10 -43.88
N MET A 472 13.47 -26.69 -42.69
CA MET A 472 14.72 -27.31 -42.28
C MET A 472 15.10 -28.40 -43.27
N THR A 473 16.38 -28.44 -43.65
CA THR A 473 16.94 -29.55 -44.43
C THR A 473 16.84 -30.86 -43.65
N GLU A 474 16.89 -32.02 -44.32
CA GLU A 474 16.82 -33.32 -43.62
C GLU A 474 17.93 -33.49 -42.57
N ASP A 475 19.14 -33.00 -42.86
CA ASP A 475 20.26 -33.01 -41.92
C ASP A 475 19.98 -32.15 -40.67
N GLU A 476 19.32 -31.01 -40.83
CA GLU A 476 18.91 -30.14 -39.72
C GLU A 476 17.78 -30.77 -38.90
N LYS A 477 16.82 -31.43 -39.55
CA LYS A 477 15.76 -32.19 -38.88
C LYS A 477 16.34 -33.31 -38.01
N LEU A 478 17.31 -34.07 -38.54
CA LEU A 478 17.99 -35.13 -37.79
C LEU A 478 18.76 -34.57 -36.59
N ARG A 479 19.49 -33.47 -36.75
CA ARG A 479 20.21 -32.82 -35.64
C ARG A 479 19.29 -32.25 -34.57
N GLU A 480 18.17 -31.66 -34.94
CA GLU A 480 17.17 -31.19 -33.96
C GLU A 480 16.46 -32.36 -33.27
N ALA A 481 16.21 -33.46 -33.98
CA ALA A 481 15.69 -34.69 -33.37
C ALA A 481 16.66 -35.29 -32.34
N GLU A 482 17.97 -35.31 -32.63
CA GLU A 482 19.02 -35.71 -31.68
C GLU A 482 19.07 -34.79 -30.46
N ARG A 483 18.96 -33.47 -30.66
CA ARG A 483 18.88 -32.49 -29.57
C ARG A 483 17.67 -32.76 -28.69
N LEU A 484 16.49 -32.93 -29.28
CA LEU A 484 15.25 -33.24 -28.56
C LEU A 484 15.38 -34.55 -27.77
N PHE A 485 15.97 -35.60 -28.36
CA PHE A 485 16.22 -36.86 -27.67
C PHE A 485 17.06 -36.66 -26.40
N VAL A 486 18.15 -35.91 -26.50
CA VAL A 486 19.01 -35.59 -25.34
C VAL A 486 18.26 -34.77 -24.29
N LEU A 487 17.41 -33.83 -24.71
CA LEU A 487 16.55 -33.06 -23.81
C LEU A 487 15.56 -33.95 -23.05
N PHE A 488 14.88 -34.89 -23.72
CA PHE A 488 13.98 -35.84 -23.08
C PHE A 488 14.71 -36.75 -22.09
N GLU A 489 15.91 -37.25 -22.44
CA GLU A 489 16.71 -38.04 -21.49
C GLU A 489 17.14 -37.23 -20.27
N ARG A 490 17.54 -35.97 -20.45
CA ARG A 490 17.93 -35.08 -19.34
C ARG A 490 16.73 -34.77 -18.45
N LEU A 491 15.56 -34.50 -19.03
CA LEU A 491 14.32 -34.26 -18.30
C LEU A 491 13.87 -35.50 -17.52
N ARG A 492 14.04 -36.70 -18.09
CA ARG A 492 13.78 -37.95 -17.37
C ARG A 492 14.75 -38.14 -16.20
N LYS A 493 16.03 -37.78 -16.37
CA LYS A 493 17.06 -37.86 -15.32
C LYS A 493 16.82 -36.90 -14.15
N THR A 494 16.09 -35.80 -14.32
CA THR A 494 15.76 -34.88 -13.22
C THR A 494 14.64 -35.40 -12.31
N GLY A 495 13.87 -36.42 -12.73
CA GLY A 495 12.89 -37.11 -11.89
C GLY A 495 11.64 -36.29 -11.53
N VAL A 496 11.45 -35.10 -12.12
CA VAL A 496 10.33 -34.18 -11.83
C VAL A 496 9.09 -34.50 -12.67
N VAL A 497 9.25 -35.15 -13.83
CA VAL A 497 8.14 -35.53 -14.73
C VAL A 497 8.44 -36.90 -15.34
N ASP A 498 7.51 -37.86 -15.24
CA ASP A 498 7.62 -39.16 -15.89
C ASP A 498 7.16 -39.05 -17.36
N VAL A 499 8.05 -38.52 -18.21
CA VAL A 499 7.78 -38.38 -19.64
C VAL A 499 8.34 -39.60 -20.36
N GLN A 500 7.45 -40.41 -20.95
CA GLN A 500 7.85 -41.52 -21.83
C GLN A 500 8.45 -40.96 -23.12
N ASN A 501 9.63 -41.44 -23.50
CA ASN A 501 10.32 -40.99 -24.70
C ASN A 501 9.50 -41.39 -25.95
N PRO A 502 9.13 -40.45 -26.84
CA PRO A 502 8.36 -40.75 -28.04
C PRO A 502 9.00 -41.81 -28.93
N VAL A 503 10.32 -41.88 -28.99
CA VAL A 503 11.08 -42.88 -29.75
C VAL A 503 10.97 -44.26 -29.11
N GLU A 504 10.94 -44.33 -27.78
CA GLU A 504 10.75 -45.59 -27.05
C GLU A 504 9.30 -46.09 -27.17
N MET A 505 8.31 -45.18 -27.22
CA MET A 505 6.94 -45.54 -27.55
C MET A 505 6.81 -46.03 -29.00
N ALA A 506 7.44 -45.38 -29.98
CA ALA A 506 7.47 -45.82 -31.37
C ALA A 506 8.19 -47.17 -31.54
N ALA A 507 9.21 -47.43 -30.72
CA ALA A 507 9.88 -48.73 -30.65
C ALA A 507 9.00 -49.81 -30.04
N ARG A 508 8.27 -49.50 -28.96
CA ARG A 508 7.34 -50.43 -28.30
C ARG A 508 6.07 -50.69 -29.11
N SER A 509 5.60 -49.71 -29.89
CA SER A 509 4.42 -49.83 -30.76
C SER A 509 4.71 -50.52 -32.10
N GLY A 510 5.97 -50.85 -32.37
CA GLY A 510 6.38 -51.52 -33.62
C GLY A 510 6.37 -50.62 -34.86
N GLN A 511 6.22 -49.30 -34.70
CA GLN A 511 6.11 -48.34 -35.81
C GLN A 511 7.46 -47.87 -36.39
N LEU A 512 8.60 -48.31 -35.84
CA LEU A 512 9.93 -47.97 -36.37
C LEU A 512 10.22 -48.58 -37.75
N HIS A 513 9.42 -49.54 -38.23
CA HIS A 513 9.71 -50.33 -39.42
C HIS A 513 9.12 -49.81 -40.75
N ASP A 514 8.39 -48.69 -40.76
CA ASP A 514 7.62 -48.28 -41.96
C ASP A 514 8.24 -47.12 -42.77
N PHE A 515 9.53 -46.82 -42.57
CA PHE A 515 10.30 -46.01 -43.54
C PHE A 515 10.91 -46.94 -44.60
N GLY A 516 10.03 -47.64 -45.33
CA GLY A 516 10.38 -48.53 -46.42
C GLY A 516 10.78 -47.78 -47.69
N ASP A 517 12.06 -47.90 -48.04
CA ASP A 517 12.66 -47.96 -49.38
C ASP A 517 11.68 -47.73 -50.56
N LYS A 518 11.32 -46.46 -50.84
CA LYS A 518 10.78 -46.10 -52.17
C LYS A 518 11.95 -45.94 -53.13
N ARG A 519 12.50 -47.07 -53.58
CA ARG A 519 13.27 -47.11 -54.82
C ARG A 519 12.37 -46.60 -55.94
N VAL A 520 12.83 -45.56 -56.60
CA VAL A 520 12.26 -45.10 -57.87
C VAL A 520 12.55 -46.21 -58.88
N GLU A 521 11.54 -46.98 -59.27
CA GLU A 521 11.64 -47.79 -60.49
C GLU A 521 11.48 -46.85 -61.68
N GLU A 522 12.54 -46.74 -62.48
CA GLU A 522 12.48 -46.19 -63.83
C GLU A 522 11.47 -47.04 -64.63
N VAL A 523 10.45 -46.38 -65.19
CA VAL A 523 9.60 -46.96 -66.23
C VAL A 523 10.10 -46.39 -67.55
N ASP A 524 10.75 -47.25 -68.34
CA ASP A 524 11.03 -46.98 -69.75
C ASP A 524 9.70 -46.93 -70.54
N GLU A 525 9.39 -45.78 -71.15
CA GLU A 525 8.94 -45.63 -72.56
C GLU A 525 9.01 -44.17 -73.01
#